data_AF-A0A933MEL0-F1
#
_entry.id   AF-A0A933MEL0-F1
#
_cell.length_a   1.000
_cell.length_b   1.000
_cell.length_c   1.000
_cell.angle_alpha   90.00
_cell.angle_beta   90.00
_cell.angle_gamma   90.00
#
_symmetry.space_group_name_H-M   'P 1'
#
loop_
_entity.id
_entity.type
_entity.pdbx_description
1 polymer ?
#
loop_
_entity_poly.entity_id
_entity_poly.type
_entity_poly.pdbx_seq_one_letter_code
_entity_poly.pdbx_strand_id
1 'polypeptide(L)'
;MARFCQMGVADINSTGSRRFESLGGWVLFLFLNRTKVVSALFFAAPFAAAQEELKIDLPGKLELPAFRLKHQDPPRIGAIESTLVAMNDGNEVGMQVVEYLKEAGVKIEFRKQAAASAIELKPKAKPVITLREGLPLYPRILASYITREASKLMLDQMVDSAEKEYMKLSMTVRVWLELGGSPRALPEIETINHFKDSELAESFMLWLEAPGSEMTLDRVGNKTGMETIPVMQDRVSSEIAARKPGDPTRSMLEKLLAGLEEDNRRFVAFLIAEHDWRWINEPRIR
;
A
#
# COMPACT_ATOMS: atom_id res chain seq x y z
N MET A 1 -14.86 53.90 47.83
CA MET A 1 -15.96 54.58 47.11
C MET A 1 -16.45 53.66 46.01
N ALA A 2 -17.73 53.28 46.07
CA ALA A 2 -18.34 52.17 45.33
C ALA A 2 -19.32 52.66 44.25
N ARG A 3 -19.49 51.86 43.19
CA ARG A 3 -20.68 51.63 42.33
C ARG A 3 -20.43 50.25 41.69
N PHE A 4 -21.07 49.12 42.04
CA PHE A 4 -22.48 48.70 42.07
C PHE A 4 -23.27 48.93 40.77
N CYS A 5 -23.49 47.84 40.03
CA CYS A 5 -24.73 47.54 39.31
C CYS A 5 -24.99 46.01 39.35
N GLN A 6 -26.20 45.65 39.77
CA GLN A 6 -26.81 44.35 40.03
C GLN A 6 -27.10 43.56 38.73
N MET A 7 -26.84 42.23 38.70
CA MET A 7 -27.73 41.09 39.01
C MET A 7 -29.02 40.96 38.17
N GLY A 8 -29.14 39.81 37.52
CA GLY A 8 -30.41 39.14 37.21
C GLY A 8 -30.23 37.63 37.39
N VAL A 9 -30.77 37.10 38.48
CA VAL A 9 -30.95 35.67 38.81
C VAL A 9 -32.45 35.45 38.97
N ALA A 10 -32.95 34.37 38.39
CA ALA A 10 -34.19 33.68 38.76
C ALA A 10 -34.14 32.29 38.12
N ASP A 11 -34.57 31.18 38.70
CA ASP A 11 -34.78 30.75 40.08
C ASP A 11 -34.91 29.21 39.99
N ILE A 12 -34.54 28.50 41.04
CA ILE A 12 -34.53 27.03 41.12
C ILE A 12 -35.77 26.55 41.88
N ASN A 13 -36.38 25.43 41.44
CA ASN A 13 -37.08 24.35 42.19
C ASN A 13 -38.25 23.79 41.33
N SER A 14 -38.58 22.51 41.24
CA SER A 14 -38.25 21.31 42.02
C SER A 14 -38.74 20.05 41.27
N THR A 15 -38.09 18.91 41.58
CA THR A 15 -38.64 17.53 41.61
C THR A 15 -39.35 16.95 40.38
N GLY A 16 -38.70 15.98 39.73
CA GLY A 16 -39.34 15.04 38.81
C GLY A 16 -38.41 13.93 38.35
N SER A 17 -38.29 12.87 39.15
CA SER A 17 -37.67 11.59 38.77
C SER A 17 -38.39 10.95 37.58
N ARG A 18 -37.71 10.82 36.43
CA ARG A 18 -37.93 9.82 35.36
C ARG A 18 -36.59 9.58 34.65
N ARG A 19 -35.89 8.49 35.00
CA ARG A 19 -35.71 7.27 34.18
C ARG A 19 -35.41 7.53 32.69
N PHE A 20 -34.22 7.05 32.31
CA PHE A 20 -33.85 6.43 31.03
C PHE A 20 -34.35 7.11 29.74
N GLU A 21 -33.42 7.67 28.96
CA GLU A 21 -33.12 7.15 27.63
C GLU A 21 -31.86 7.80 27.05
N SER A 22 -30.91 6.93 26.69
CA SER A 22 -29.69 7.21 25.97
C SER A 22 -30.00 7.52 24.50
N LEU A 23 -29.59 8.67 23.99
CA LEU A 23 -29.46 8.87 22.55
C LEU A 23 -28.10 8.31 22.10
N GLY A 24 -28.10 6.98 21.93
CA GLY A 24 -27.06 6.23 21.25
C GLY A 24 -27.10 6.49 19.74
N GLY A 25 -25.91 6.60 19.16
CA GLY A 25 -25.68 6.72 17.73
C GLY A 25 -26.27 5.55 16.95
N TRP A 26 -26.86 5.90 15.81
CA TRP A 26 -27.24 4.96 14.77
C TRP A 26 -26.07 4.80 13.80
N VAL A 27 -25.20 3.82 14.07
CA VAL A 27 -24.42 3.18 13.02
C VAL A 27 -25.06 1.82 12.80
N LEU A 28 -25.74 1.70 11.67
CA LEU A 28 -26.52 0.55 11.25
C LEU A 28 -25.56 -0.62 10.92
N PHE A 29 -25.50 -1.60 11.82
CA PHE A 29 -25.01 -2.94 11.51
C PHE A 29 -26.06 -3.66 10.64
N LEU A 30 -25.67 -4.12 9.46
CA LEU A 30 -26.43 -5.12 8.70
C LEU A 30 -25.64 -6.43 8.68
N PHE A 31 -26.04 -7.36 9.54
CA PHE A 31 -25.77 -8.78 9.40
C PHE A 31 -27.10 -9.55 9.43
N LEU A 32 -27.13 -10.61 8.64
CA LEU A 32 -28.14 -11.66 8.49
C LEU A 32 -29.29 -11.39 7.51
N ASN A 33 -29.22 -12.07 6.36
CA ASN A 33 -30.37 -12.85 5.93
C ASN A 33 -29.95 -14.23 5.40
N ARG A 34 -30.18 -15.24 6.24
CA ARG A 34 -30.25 -16.65 5.85
C ARG A 34 -31.68 -16.93 5.37
N THR A 35 -31.80 -17.91 4.47
CA THR A 35 -33.02 -18.58 3.98
C THR A 35 -33.86 -17.88 2.90
N LYS A 36 -33.66 -18.29 1.65
CA LYS A 36 -34.65 -19.07 0.87
C LYS A 36 -33.97 -19.65 -0.36
N VAL A 37 -33.86 -20.97 -0.36
CA VAL A 37 -33.57 -21.78 -1.56
C VAL A 37 -34.81 -21.67 -2.45
N VAL A 38 -34.69 -21.00 -3.58
CA VAL A 38 -35.64 -21.12 -4.68
C VAL A 38 -34.90 -21.78 -5.82
N SER A 39 -35.22 -23.06 -6.02
CA SER A 39 -34.78 -23.86 -7.16
C SER A 39 -35.36 -23.25 -8.44
N ALA A 40 -34.55 -22.46 -9.15
CA ALA A 40 -34.83 -22.12 -10.53
C ALA A 40 -34.38 -23.29 -11.41
N LEU A 41 -35.37 -24.06 -11.88
CA LEU A 41 -35.22 -25.02 -12.98
C LEU A 41 -34.83 -24.25 -14.24
N PHE A 42 -33.52 -24.21 -14.52
CA PHE A 42 -33.03 -23.84 -15.84
C PHE A 42 -33.13 -25.05 -16.76
N PHE A 43 -34.05 -24.96 -17.73
CA PHE A 43 -34.07 -25.83 -18.89
C PHE A 43 -32.77 -25.63 -19.68
N ALA A 44 -31.89 -26.63 -19.63
CA ALA A 44 -30.77 -26.75 -20.55
C ALA A 44 -31.34 -27.12 -21.94
N ALA A 45 -31.43 -26.14 -22.83
CA ALA A 45 -31.58 -26.40 -24.25
C ALA A 45 -30.21 -26.86 -24.81
N PRO A 46 -30.15 -27.96 -25.57
CA PRO A 46 -28.90 -28.37 -26.20
C PRO A 46 -28.60 -27.43 -27.37
N PHE A 47 -27.59 -26.57 -27.19
CA PHE A 47 -27.00 -25.81 -28.29
C PHE A 47 -26.11 -26.77 -29.10
N ALA A 48 -26.75 -27.61 -29.92
CA ALA A 48 -26.10 -28.34 -31.00
C ALA A 48 -25.92 -27.38 -32.17
N ALA A 49 -24.97 -26.44 -32.04
CA ALA A 49 -24.50 -25.63 -33.16
C ALA A 49 -23.22 -26.25 -33.71
N ALA A 50 -23.30 -26.61 -34.99
CA ALA A 50 -22.27 -27.23 -35.79
C ALA A 50 -20.88 -26.58 -35.59
N GLN A 51 -19.94 -27.36 -35.03
CA GLN A 51 -18.52 -27.13 -35.28
C GLN A 51 -18.20 -27.73 -36.65
N GLU A 52 -18.25 -26.87 -37.67
CA GLU A 52 -17.68 -27.18 -38.98
C GLU A 52 -16.16 -27.16 -38.81
N GLU A 53 -15.55 -28.35 -38.68
CA GLU A 53 -14.10 -28.52 -38.63
C GLU A 53 -13.49 -28.04 -39.95
N LEU A 54 -12.99 -26.81 -39.97
CA LEU A 54 -12.13 -26.32 -41.05
C LEU A 54 -10.79 -27.07 -40.97
N LYS A 55 -10.72 -28.24 -41.62
CA LYS A 55 -9.46 -28.97 -41.83
C LYS A 55 -8.61 -28.20 -42.83
N ILE A 56 -7.83 -27.26 -42.33
CA ILE A 56 -6.74 -26.65 -43.08
C ILE A 56 -5.60 -27.67 -43.10
N ASP A 57 -5.45 -28.35 -44.23
CA ASP A 57 -4.32 -29.23 -44.51
C ASP A 57 -3.10 -28.33 -44.80
N LEU A 58 -2.29 -28.06 -43.77
CA LEU A 58 -1.05 -27.28 -43.91
C LEU A 58 0.04 -28.19 -44.49
N PRO A 59 0.49 -27.97 -45.74
CA PRO A 59 1.56 -28.77 -46.33
C PRO A 59 2.90 -28.39 -45.68
N GLY A 60 3.51 -29.36 -45.03
CA GLY A 60 4.92 -29.31 -44.64
C GLY A 60 5.18 -28.71 -43.27
N LYS A 61 5.93 -29.45 -42.45
CA LYS A 61 6.64 -28.92 -41.28
C LYS A 61 7.51 -27.74 -41.76
N LEU A 62 7.04 -26.52 -41.58
CA LEU A 62 7.92 -25.36 -41.54
C LEU A 62 8.75 -25.49 -40.27
N GLU A 63 9.94 -26.07 -40.39
CA GLU A 63 11.01 -25.91 -39.40
C GLU A 63 11.40 -24.43 -39.41
N LEU A 64 10.70 -23.63 -38.59
CA LEU A 64 11.14 -22.27 -38.30
C LEU A 64 12.56 -22.39 -37.73
N PRO A 65 13.56 -21.75 -38.35
CA PRO A 65 14.92 -21.77 -37.82
C PRO A 65 14.83 -21.25 -36.39
N ALA A 66 15.37 -22.03 -35.44
CA ALA A 66 15.44 -21.65 -34.04
C ALA A 66 16.25 -20.36 -33.91
N PHE A 67 15.55 -19.23 -34.02
CA PHE A 67 16.11 -17.90 -33.90
C PHE A 67 16.38 -17.69 -32.41
N ARG A 68 17.50 -18.25 -31.92
CA ARG A 68 18.04 -17.92 -30.60
C ARG A 68 18.49 -16.47 -30.67
N LEU A 69 17.57 -15.55 -30.40
CA LEU A 69 17.93 -14.20 -29.98
C LEU A 69 18.84 -14.36 -28.77
N LYS A 70 20.15 -14.15 -28.96
CA LYS A 70 21.06 -13.91 -27.86
C LYS A 70 20.58 -12.61 -27.23
N HIS A 71 19.74 -12.68 -26.19
CA HIS A 71 19.42 -11.53 -25.36
C HIS A 71 20.75 -11.02 -24.79
N GLN A 72 21.28 -9.96 -25.40
CA GLN A 72 22.31 -9.17 -24.77
C GLN A 72 21.59 -8.33 -23.71
N ASP A 73 21.94 -8.55 -22.45
CA ASP A 73 21.44 -7.70 -21.38
C ASP A 73 21.79 -6.24 -21.69
N PRO A 74 20.84 -5.30 -21.51
CA PRO A 74 21.11 -3.90 -21.73
C PRO A 74 22.28 -3.44 -20.83
N PRO A 75 23.10 -2.47 -21.27
CA PRO A 75 24.09 -1.86 -20.38
C PRO A 75 23.38 -1.39 -19.11
N ARG A 76 23.97 -1.66 -17.94
CA ARG A 76 23.34 -1.46 -16.62
C ARG A 76 22.74 -0.06 -16.41
N ILE A 77 23.39 0.98 -16.93
CA ILE A 77 22.87 2.36 -16.87
C ILE A 77 21.54 2.46 -17.63
N GLY A 78 21.48 1.89 -18.84
CA GLY A 78 20.26 1.83 -19.64
C GLY A 78 19.14 0.99 -18.99
N ALA A 79 19.47 0.01 -18.15
CA ALA A 79 18.46 -0.74 -17.40
C ALA A 79 17.74 0.11 -16.33
N ILE A 80 18.47 0.97 -15.60
CA ILE A 80 17.87 1.88 -14.62
C ILE A 80 16.99 2.90 -15.35
N GLU A 81 17.51 3.52 -16.41
CA GLU A 81 16.74 4.50 -17.20
C GLU A 81 15.48 3.88 -17.81
N SER A 82 15.59 2.70 -18.43
CA SER A 82 14.44 1.97 -18.96
C SER A 82 13.43 1.61 -17.88
N THR A 83 13.89 1.28 -16.66
CA THR A 83 13.01 1.01 -15.53
C THR A 83 12.25 2.25 -15.09
N LEU A 84 12.94 3.39 -14.96
CA LEU A 84 12.31 4.66 -14.58
C LEU A 84 11.32 5.14 -15.65
N VAL A 85 11.62 4.94 -16.93
CA VAL A 85 10.67 5.22 -18.02
C VAL A 85 9.43 4.33 -17.87
N ALA A 86 9.61 3.02 -17.70
CA ALA A 86 8.48 2.10 -17.53
C ALA A 86 7.62 2.44 -16.30
N MET A 87 8.24 2.85 -15.19
CA MET A 87 7.52 3.32 -14.00
C MET A 87 6.74 4.62 -14.26
N ASN A 88 7.33 5.56 -15.01
CA ASN A 88 6.72 6.84 -15.37
C ASN A 88 5.59 6.68 -16.41
N ASP A 89 5.65 5.66 -17.25
CA ASP A 89 4.59 5.31 -18.21
C ASP A 89 3.39 4.63 -17.53
N GLY A 90 3.57 4.14 -16.29
CA GLY A 90 2.47 3.73 -15.42
C GLY A 90 1.66 4.94 -14.94
N ASN A 91 0.37 4.77 -14.71
CA ASN A 91 -0.53 5.90 -14.40
C ASN A 91 -0.65 6.22 -12.89
N GLU A 92 0.10 5.55 -12.02
CA GLU A 92 -0.23 5.44 -10.59
C GLU A 92 1.01 5.55 -9.69
N VAL A 93 1.35 4.51 -8.90
CA VAL A 93 2.42 4.59 -7.89
C VAL A 93 3.78 4.73 -8.56
N GLY A 94 4.00 4.04 -9.69
CA GLY A 94 5.24 4.14 -10.45
C GLY A 94 5.58 5.59 -10.82
N MET A 95 4.60 6.33 -11.33
CA MET A 95 4.76 7.75 -11.68
C MET A 95 5.07 8.60 -10.46
N GLN A 96 4.31 8.46 -9.37
CA GLN A 96 4.54 9.22 -8.13
C GLN A 96 5.95 9.00 -7.56
N VAL A 97 6.44 7.76 -7.60
CA VAL A 97 7.80 7.43 -7.18
C VAL A 97 8.84 8.11 -8.07
N VAL A 98 8.66 8.06 -9.39
CA VAL A 98 9.60 8.69 -10.34
C VAL A 98 9.62 10.21 -10.19
N GLU A 99 8.46 10.85 -10.04
CA GLU A 99 8.34 12.29 -9.79
C GLU A 99 9.09 12.68 -8.52
N TYR A 100 8.83 11.97 -7.41
CA TYR A 100 9.55 12.20 -6.16
C TYR A 100 11.08 12.03 -6.31
N LEU A 101 11.54 10.97 -6.98
CA LEU A 101 12.97 10.72 -7.18
C LEU A 101 13.64 11.86 -7.96
N LYS A 102 12.95 12.39 -8.99
CA LYS A 102 13.42 13.54 -9.79
C LYS A 102 13.49 14.81 -8.94
N GLU A 103 12.42 15.13 -8.20
CA GLU A 103 12.34 16.32 -7.35
C GLU A 103 13.36 16.32 -6.22
N ALA A 104 13.51 15.19 -5.52
CA ALA A 104 14.50 15.02 -4.45
C ALA A 104 15.93 14.84 -4.99
N GLY A 105 16.11 14.71 -6.31
CA GLY A 105 17.40 14.52 -6.95
C GLY A 105 18.10 13.22 -6.53
N VAL A 106 17.34 12.16 -6.25
CA VAL A 106 17.87 10.88 -5.79
C VAL A 106 18.67 10.23 -6.91
N LYS A 107 19.91 9.81 -6.63
CA LYS A 107 20.72 9.05 -7.58
C LYS A 107 20.43 7.56 -7.43
N ILE A 108 20.40 6.82 -8.52
CA ILE A 108 20.27 5.35 -8.50
C ILE A 108 21.48 4.74 -9.20
N GLU A 109 22.12 3.76 -8.59
CA GLU A 109 23.28 3.08 -9.17
C GLU A 109 23.43 1.64 -8.70
N PHE A 110 24.12 0.83 -9.51
CA PHE A 110 24.50 -0.52 -9.10
C PHE A 110 25.79 -0.51 -8.28
N ARG A 111 25.85 -1.34 -7.23
CA ARG A 111 27.05 -1.58 -6.43
C ARG A 111 27.20 -3.04 -6.03
N LYS A 112 28.43 -3.42 -5.69
CA LYS A 112 28.73 -4.67 -4.97
C LYS A 112 28.32 -4.52 -3.51
N GLN A 113 27.24 -5.20 -3.13
CA GLN A 113 26.69 -5.19 -1.77
C GLN A 113 25.95 -6.51 -1.47
N ALA A 114 25.74 -6.81 -0.19
CA ALA A 114 25.05 -8.02 0.24
C ALA A 114 23.52 -7.92 0.03
N ALA A 115 22.93 -6.84 0.55
CA ALA A 115 21.50 -6.54 0.41
C ALA A 115 21.13 -6.26 -1.05
N ALA A 116 19.91 -6.60 -1.46
CA ALA A 116 19.46 -6.36 -2.82
C ALA A 116 19.34 -4.86 -3.14
N SER A 117 18.85 -4.06 -2.19
CA SER A 117 18.75 -2.61 -2.27
C SER A 117 19.12 -1.95 -0.94
N ALA A 118 19.58 -0.69 -0.99
CA ALA A 118 19.79 0.15 0.20
C ALA A 118 19.77 1.64 -0.15
N ILE A 119 19.48 2.48 0.84
CA ILE A 119 19.64 3.95 0.75
C ILE A 119 20.93 4.35 1.45
N GLU A 120 21.70 5.20 0.79
CA GLU A 120 22.81 5.91 1.39
C GLU A 120 22.45 7.38 1.60
N LEU A 121 22.47 7.80 2.87
CA LEU A 121 22.33 9.19 3.28
C LEU A 121 23.72 9.70 3.69
N LYS A 122 24.30 10.61 2.89
CA LYS A 122 25.56 11.27 3.24
C LYS A 122 25.25 12.71 3.67
N PRO A 123 25.89 13.22 4.74
CA PRO A 123 25.72 14.61 5.15
C PRO A 123 26.01 15.56 3.99
N LYS A 124 25.06 16.46 3.69
CA LYS A 124 25.16 17.47 2.62
C LYS A 124 25.25 16.90 1.19
N ALA A 125 24.92 15.62 0.97
CA ALA A 125 24.82 15.05 -0.37
C ALA A 125 23.38 14.60 -0.67
N LYS A 126 23.06 14.50 -1.96
CA LYS A 126 21.80 13.92 -2.41
C LYS A 126 21.75 12.43 -2.01
N PRO A 127 20.58 11.91 -1.61
CA PRO A 127 20.43 10.49 -1.29
C PRO A 127 20.74 9.63 -2.51
N VAL A 128 21.31 8.44 -2.25
CA VAL A 128 21.63 7.47 -3.30
C VAL A 128 20.93 6.15 -2.99
N ILE A 129 20.10 5.67 -3.92
CA ILE A 129 19.58 4.31 -3.90
C ILE A 129 20.59 3.41 -4.61
N THR A 130 21.06 2.40 -3.90
CA THR A 130 22.04 1.43 -4.39
C THR A 130 21.36 0.10 -4.63
N LEU A 131 21.57 -0.47 -5.82
CA LEU A 131 21.05 -1.77 -6.24
C LEU A 131 22.20 -2.78 -6.35
N ARG A 132 22.01 -4.03 -5.95
CA ARG A 132 23.06 -5.04 -6.02
C ARG A 132 23.44 -5.37 -7.46
N GLU A 133 24.74 -5.45 -7.74
CA GLU A 133 25.29 -5.76 -9.06
C GLU A 133 24.89 -7.15 -9.64
N GLY A 134 24.15 -8.00 -8.94
CA GLY A 134 23.66 -9.29 -9.45
C GLY A 134 22.16 -9.34 -9.73
N LEU A 135 21.43 -8.23 -9.57
CA LEU A 135 19.99 -8.24 -9.77
C LEU A 135 19.64 -8.41 -11.26
N PRO A 136 18.57 -9.18 -11.58
CA PRO A 136 18.05 -9.23 -12.93
C PRO A 136 17.65 -7.82 -13.41
N LEU A 137 18.01 -7.47 -14.65
CA LEU A 137 17.82 -6.13 -15.19
C LEU A 137 16.41 -5.88 -15.77
N TYR A 138 15.40 -6.58 -15.24
CA TYR A 138 14.02 -6.42 -15.68
C TYR A 138 13.37 -5.23 -14.97
N PRO A 139 12.67 -4.35 -15.71
CA PRO A 139 11.99 -3.19 -15.12
C PRO A 139 11.14 -3.54 -13.91
N ARG A 140 10.31 -4.58 -13.99
CA ARG A 140 9.47 -5.00 -12.86
C ARG A 140 10.24 -5.34 -11.58
N ILE A 141 11.42 -5.98 -11.67
CA ILE A 141 12.24 -6.30 -10.50
C ILE A 141 12.93 -5.05 -9.97
N LEU A 142 13.61 -4.33 -10.86
CA LEU A 142 14.37 -3.14 -10.47
C LEU A 142 13.43 -2.08 -9.87
N ALA A 143 12.25 -1.89 -10.45
CA ALA A 143 11.24 -0.95 -9.98
C ALA A 143 10.76 -1.28 -8.57
N SER A 144 10.50 -2.56 -8.24
CA SER A 144 10.13 -2.94 -6.87
C SER A 144 11.24 -2.56 -5.86
N TYR A 145 12.49 -2.82 -6.17
CA TYR A 145 13.60 -2.44 -5.30
C TYR A 145 13.80 -0.93 -5.19
N ILE A 146 13.67 -0.21 -6.31
CA ILE A 146 13.72 1.25 -6.33
C ILE A 146 12.60 1.82 -5.47
N THR A 147 11.36 1.37 -5.64
CA THR A 147 10.18 1.82 -4.88
C THR A 147 10.28 1.47 -3.40
N ARG A 148 10.82 0.30 -3.05
CA ARG A 148 11.05 -0.10 -1.66
C ARG A 148 11.96 0.90 -0.93
N GLU A 149 13.00 1.38 -1.59
CA GLU A 149 13.90 2.38 -1.01
C GLU A 149 13.30 3.79 -1.12
N ALA A 150 12.73 4.16 -2.26
CA ALA A 150 12.11 5.47 -2.46
C ALA A 150 10.99 5.74 -1.45
N SER A 151 10.16 4.75 -1.14
CA SER A 151 9.06 4.89 -0.16
C SER A 151 9.55 5.19 1.26
N LYS A 152 10.76 4.75 1.65
CA LYS A 152 11.38 5.12 2.94
C LYS A 152 11.73 6.61 2.97
N LEU A 153 12.13 7.19 1.83
CA LEU A 153 12.40 8.61 1.69
C LEU A 153 11.10 9.43 1.62
N MET A 154 10.10 8.95 0.87
CA MET A 154 8.80 9.63 0.70
C MET A 154 7.99 9.73 2.00
N LEU A 155 8.20 8.78 2.91
CA LEU A 155 7.49 8.66 4.18
C LEU A 155 8.40 8.97 5.38
N ASP A 156 9.54 9.62 5.17
CA ASP A 156 10.52 9.89 6.23
C ASP A 156 9.95 10.73 7.38
N GLN A 157 9.08 11.71 7.06
CA GLN A 157 8.41 12.58 8.03
C GLN A 157 7.26 11.92 8.79
N MET A 158 6.77 10.78 8.31
CA MET A 158 5.68 10.06 8.96
C MET A 158 6.22 9.28 10.16
N VAL A 159 5.47 9.22 11.26
CA VAL A 159 5.85 8.44 12.45
C VAL A 159 6.00 6.96 12.11
N ASP A 160 6.99 6.30 12.74
CA ASP A 160 7.16 4.86 12.63
C ASP A 160 5.95 4.15 13.23
N SER A 161 5.20 3.47 12.36
CA SER A 161 3.86 2.93 12.63
C SER A 161 3.57 1.77 11.68
N ALA A 162 2.59 0.93 12.03
CA ALA A 162 2.12 -0.14 11.16
C ALA A 162 1.61 0.41 9.81
N GLU A 163 0.96 1.57 9.82
CA GLU A 163 0.45 2.29 8.65
C GLU A 163 1.59 2.69 7.70
N LYS A 164 2.67 3.26 8.23
CA LYS A 164 3.85 3.62 7.44
C LYS A 164 4.49 2.40 6.78
N GLU A 165 4.61 1.29 7.50
CA GLU A 165 5.11 0.03 6.93
C GLU A 165 4.18 -0.54 5.87
N TYR A 166 2.87 -0.48 6.11
CA TYR A 166 1.86 -0.90 5.15
C TYR A 166 1.94 -0.08 3.85
N MET A 167 2.06 1.25 3.95
CA MET A 167 2.17 2.13 2.78
C MET A 167 3.41 1.78 1.95
N LYS A 168 4.58 1.63 2.58
CA LYS A 168 5.82 1.22 1.89
C LYS A 168 5.65 -0.10 1.14
N LEU A 169 5.04 -1.08 1.81
CA LEU A 169 4.77 -2.39 1.22
C LEU A 169 3.80 -2.30 0.05
N SER A 170 2.65 -1.65 0.25
CA SER A 170 1.60 -1.48 -0.75
C SER A 170 2.13 -0.78 -1.99
N MET A 171 2.92 0.30 -1.85
CA MET A 171 3.57 0.98 -2.97
C MET A 171 4.48 0.03 -3.78
N THR A 172 5.28 -0.77 -3.09
CA THR A 172 6.20 -1.72 -3.73
C THR A 172 5.46 -2.78 -4.54
N VAL A 173 4.37 -3.33 -3.98
CA VAL A 173 3.54 -4.34 -4.63
C VAL A 173 2.77 -3.75 -5.81
N ARG A 174 2.20 -2.55 -5.67
CA ARG A 174 1.46 -1.87 -6.74
C ARG A 174 2.34 -1.61 -7.95
N VAL A 175 3.57 -1.13 -7.76
CA VAL A 175 4.53 -0.94 -8.86
C VAL A 175 4.87 -2.24 -9.58
N TRP A 176 5.00 -3.36 -8.86
CA TRP A 176 5.18 -4.66 -9.50
C TRP A 176 4.02 -5.01 -10.42
N LEU A 177 2.79 -4.84 -9.94
CA LEU A 177 1.56 -5.15 -10.67
C LEU A 177 1.34 -4.21 -11.87
N GLU A 178 1.66 -2.91 -11.70
CA GLU A 178 1.62 -1.91 -12.77
C GLU A 178 2.52 -2.28 -13.94
N LEU A 179 3.69 -2.88 -13.66
CA LEU A 179 4.67 -3.31 -14.67
C LEU A 179 4.43 -4.74 -15.19
N GLY A 180 3.19 -5.23 -15.09
CA GLY A 180 2.78 -6.53 -15.61
C GLY A 180 3.20 -7.72 -14.76
N GLY A 181 3.59 -7.48 -13.50
CA GLY A 181 3.74 -8.52 -12.51
C GLY A 181 2.41 -9.21 -12.20
N SER A 182 2.45 -10.47 -11.77
CA SER A 182 1.26 -11.21 -11.36
C SER A 182 1.43 -11.75 -9.93
N PRO A 183 0.35 -11.75 -9.11
CA PRO A 183 0.32 -12.45 -7.82
C PRO A 183 0.60 -13.95 -7.94
N ARG A 184 0.24 -14.59 -9.06
CA ARG A 184 0.43 -16.04 -9.26
C ARG A 184 1.89 -16.41 -9.58
N ALA A 185 2.68 -15.45 -10.02
CA ALA A 185 4.09 -15.58 -10.35
C ALA A 185 4.95 -14.77 -9.35
N LEU A 186 4.61 -14.87 -8.05
CA LEU A 186 5.30 -14.22 -6.92
C LEU A 186 6.81 -14.16 -7.16
N PRO A 187 7.38 -12.97 -7.33
CA PRO A 187 8.47 -12.66 -8.26
C PRO A 187 9.30 -13.88 -8.71
N GLU A 188 8.65 -14.77 -9.46
CA GLU A 188 9.25 -15.84 -10.21
C GLU A 188 9.22 -15.34 -11.64
N ILE A 189 10.39 -14.97 -12.17
CA ILE A 189 10.51 -14.74 -13.60
C ILE A 189 10.59 -16.11 -14.26
N GLU A 190 9.42 -16.72 -14.52
CA GLU A 190 9.30 -18.04 -15.17
C GLU A 190 10.08 -18.10 -16.49
N THR A 191 10.18 -16.98 -17.19
CA THR A 191 10.83 -16.93 -18.50
C THR A 191 12.35 -16.99 -18.45
N ILE A 192 13.02 -16.69 -17.32
CA ILE A 192 14.48 -16.47 -17.29
C ILE A 192 15.07 -17.01 -15.97
N ASN A 193 15.72 -18.18 -16.08
CA ASN A 193 16.58 -18.80 -15.06
C ASN A 193 15.94 -19.14 -13.70
N HIS A 194 14.61 -19.24 -13.60
CA HIS A 194 13.91 -19.54 -12.34
C HIS A 194 14.38 -18.63 -11.18
N PHE A 195 14.68 -17.36 -11.46
CA PHE A 195 15.04 -16.41 -10.41
C PHE A 195 13.85 -16.27 -9.47
N LYS A 196 14.03 -16.67 -8.21
CA LYS A 196 13.06 -16.53 -7.13
C LYS A 196 13.58 -15.50 -6.14
N ASP A 197 12.86 -14.41 -6.01
CA ASP A 197 13.17 -13.40 -5.01
C ASP A 197 12.38 -13.68 -3.73
N SER A 198 12.97 -14.42 -2.80
CA SER A 198 12.27 -14.80 -1.56
C SER A 198 11.87 -13.59 -0.72
N GLU A 199 12.64 -12.50 -0.77
CA GLU A 199 12.39 -11.30 0.03
C GLU A 199 11.22 -10.49 -0.52
N LEU A 200 11.19 -10.25 -1.84
CA LEU A 200 10.04 -9.62 -2.48
C LEU A 200 8.81 -10.53 -2.44
N ALA A 201 8.97 -11.84 -2.62
CA ALA A 201 7.86 -12.79 -2.52
C ALA A 201 7.22 -12.79 -1.13
N GLU A 202 8.00 -12.83 -0.06
CA GLU A 202 7.47 -12.75 1.30
C GLU A 202 6.72 -11.44 1.55
N SER A 203 7.27 -10.32 1.05
CA SER A 203 6.62 -9.02 1.12
C SER A 203 5.27 -9.04 0.39
N PHE A 204 5.24 -9.59 -0.82
CA PHE A 204 4.03 -9.60 -1.63
C PHE A 204 2.97 -10.52 -1.03
N MET A 205 3.38 -11.66 -0.47
CA MET A 205 2.47 -12.59 0.23
C MET A 205 1.87 -11.99 1.48
N LEU A 206 2.65 -11.21 2.23
CA LEU A 206 2.13 -10.45 3.37
C LEU A 206 1.02 -9.47 2.94
N TRP A 207 1.10 -8.92 1.73
CA TRP A 207 0.10 -7.98 1.21
C TRP A 207 -1.09 -8.67 0.53
N LEU A 208 -0.83 -9.71 -0.29
CA LEU A 208 -1.80 -10.41 -1.15
C LEU A 208 -2.65 -11.42 -0.39
N GLU A 209 -2.01 -12.27 0.41
CA GLU A 209 -2.69 -13.37 1.09
C GLU A 209 -3.15 -12.89 2.45
N ALA A 210 -4.33 -12.28 2.54
CA ALA A 210 -5.05 -12.21 3.80
C ALA A 210 -6.00 -13.42 3.90
N PRO A 211 -5.53 -14.62 4.33
CA PRO A 211 -6.43 -15.73 4.59
C PRO A 211 -7.25 -15.41 5.86
N GLY A 212 -8.55 -15.16 5.70
CA GLY A 212 -9.49 -14.98 6.82
C GLY A 212 -9.92 -13.53 7.04
N SER A 213 -10.26 -13.20 8.29
CA SER A 213 -10.80 -11.88 8.70
C SER A 213 -9.74 -10.87 9.16
N GLU A 214 -8.46 -11.26 9.20
CA GLU A 214 -7.37 -10.37 9.63
C GLU A 214 -7.01 -9.40 8.51
N MET A 215 -7.03 -8.09 8.81
CA MET A 215 -6.69 -7.08 7.81
C MET A 215 -5.18 -7.07 7.57
N THR A 216 -4.74 -6.79 6.33
CA THR A 216 -3.31 -6.72 5.96
C THR A 216 -2.52 -5.77 6.87
N LEU A 217 -3.13 -4.66 7.31
CA LEU A 217 -2.52 -3.72 8.25
C LEU A 217 -2.14 -4.38 9.59
N ASP A 218 -3.04 -5.20 10.16
CA ASP A 218 -2.81 -5.88 11.43
C ASP A 218 -1.63 -6.85 11.32
N ARG A 219 -1.53 -7.59 10.21
CA ARG A 219 -0.42 -8.50 9.95
C ARG A 219 0.92 -7.77 9.81
N VAL A 220 0.92 -6.62 9.14
CA VAL A 220 2.12 -5.77 9.03
C VAL A 220 2.52 -5.26 10.41
N GLY A 221 1.57 -4.79 11.22
CA GLY A 221 1.80 -4.36 12.60
C GLY A 221 2.39 -5.50 13.45
N ASN A 222 1.76 -6.68 13.43
CA ASN A 222 2.21 -7.87 14.15
C ASN A 222 3.61 -8.33 13.74
N LYS A 223 3.92 -8.33 12.43
CA LYS A 223 5.23 -8.75 11.91
C LYS A 223 6.34 -7.76 12.31
N THR A 224 6.04 -6.47 12.32
CA THR A 224 7.03 -5.41 12.56
C THR A 224 7.13 -5.01 14.03
N GLY A 225 6.16 -5.39 14.85
CA GLY A 225 6.04 -4.96 16.24
C GLY A 225 5.69 -3.48 16.39
N MET A 226 5.17 -2.85 15.33
CA MET A 226 4.83 -1.43 15.31
C MET A 226 3.41 -1.20 15.80
N GLU A 227 3.25 -0.18 16.64
CA GLU A 227 1.95 0.31 17.08
C GLU A 227 1.21 1.00 15.92
N THR A 228 -0.12 0.99 15.93
CA THR A 228 -0.94 1.71 14.95
C THR A 228 -1.10 3.17 15.36
N ILE A 229 -1.28 4.07 14.39
CA ILE A 229 -1.47 5.50 14.66
C ILE A 229 -2.67 5.76 15.57
N PRO A 230 -3.86 5.14 15.39
CA PRO A 230 -4.98 5.33 16.29
C PRO A 230 -4.67 4.98 17.76
N VAL A 231 -3.93 3.89 18.01
CA VAL A 231 -3.56 3.52 19.37
C VAL A 231 -2.58 4.54 19.98
N MET A 232 -1.63 5.05 19.19
CA MET A 232 -0.75 6.15 19.60
C MET A 232 -1.55 7.42 19.94
N GLN A 233 -2.55 7.77 19.12
CA GLN A 233 -3.42 8.94 19.34
C GLN A 233 -4.22 8.82 20.63
N ASP A 234 -4.82 7.66 20.90
CA ASP A 234 -5.60 7.40 22.12
C ASP A 234 -4.71 7.51 23.36
N ARG A 235 -3.50 6.97 23.30
CA ARG A 235 -2.50 7.06 24.38
C ARG A 235 -2.10 8.51 24.65
N VAL A 236 -1.68 9.25 23.62
CA VAL A 236 -1.28 10.66 23.75
C VAL A 236 -2.44 11.53 24.24
N SER A 237 -3.66 11.29 23.73
CA SER A 237 -4.88 12.01 24.18
C SER A 237 -5.18 11.75 25.65
N SER A 238 -5.05 10.50 26.11
CA SER A 238 -5.21 10.14 27.52
C SER A 238 -4.15 10.79 28.40
N GLU A 239 -2.90 10.86 27.93
CA GLU A 239 -1.82 11.55 28.64
C GLU A 239 -2.07 13.06 28.75
N ILE A 240 -2.57 13.72 27.70
CA ILE A 240 -2.96 15.14 27.74
C ILE A 240 -4.07 15.37 28.77
N ALA A 241 -5.08 14.50 28.79
CA ALA A 241 -6.21 14.60 29.72
C ALA A 241 -5.79 14.47 31.20
N ALA A 242 -4.75 13.68 31.48
CA ALA A 242 -4.20 13.52 32.82
C ALA A 242 -3.36 14.72 33.31
N ARG A 243 -2.96 15.65 32.42
CA ARG A 243 -2.07 16.78 32.72
C ARG A 243 -2.85 18.03 33.08
N LYS A 244 -2.38 18.75 34.10
CA LYS A 244 -2.97 20.02 34.53
C LYS A 244 -2.78 21.11 33.46
N PRO A 245 -3.72 22.08 33.34
CA PRO A 245 -3.50 23.27 32.55
C PRO A 245 -2.23 24.01 32.99
N GLY A 246 -1.40 24.43 32.03
CA GLY A 246 -0.13 25.12 32.29
C GLY A 246 1.10 24.21 32.45
N ASP A 247 0.94 22.88 32.41
CA ASP A 247 2.08 21.96 32.34
C ASP A 247 2.80 22.11 30.98
N PRO A 248 4.10 22.43 30.93
CA PRO A 248 4.83 22.61 29.67
C PRO A 248 4.87 21.34 28.81
N THR A 249 4.77 20.16 29.43
CA THR A 249 4.73 18.89 28.69
C THR A 249 3.43 18.71 27.90
N ARG A 250 2.33 19.32 28.37
CA ARG A 250 1.04 19.27 27.69
C ARG A 250 1.11 19.87 26.28
N SER A 251 1.78 21.01 26.13
CA SER A 251 1.95 21.65 24.81
C SER A 251 2.77 20.79 23.85
N MET A 252 3.75 20.04 24.34
CA MET A 252 4.52 19.10 23.51
C MET A 252 3.67 17.91 23.06
N LEU A 253 2.86 17.36 23.97
CA LEU A 253 1.93 16.26 23.66
C LEU A 253 0.84 16.69 22.68
N GLU A 254 0.30 17.90 22.82
CA GLU A 254 -0.69 18.46 21.88
C GLU A 254 -0.10 18.61 20.47
N LYS A 255 1.17 19.03 20.35
CA LYS A 255 1.88 19.06 19.06
C LYS A 255 2.11 17.66 18.48
N LEU A 256 2.46 16.70 19.33
CA LEU A 256 2.62 15.31 18.92
C LEU A 256 1.29 14.74 18.41
N LEU A 257 0.19 14.95 19.13
CA LEU A 257 -1.14 14.52 18.72
C LEU A 257 -1.54 15.10 17.36
N ALA A 258 -1.32 16.40 17.14
CA ALA A 258 -1.58 17.03 15.85
C ALA A 258 -0.74 16.41 14.70
N GLY A 259 0.50 16.03 14.97
CA GLY A 259 1.35 15.30 14.02
C GLY A 259 0.79 13.90 13.70
N LEU A 260 0.39 13.14 14.72
CA LEU A 260 -0.25 11.83 14.54
C LEU A 260 -1.57 11.93 13.76
N GLU A 261 -2.37 12.98 13.99
CA GLU A 261 -3.59 13.25 13.21
C GLU A 261 -3.32 13.56 11.75
N GLU A 262 -2.24 14.30 11.44
CA GLU A 262 -1.82 14.54 10.06
C GLU A 262 -1.35 13.24 9.38
N ASP A 263 -0.54 12.44 10.07
CA ASP A 263 -0.09 11.15 9.55
C ASP A 263 -1.27 10.19 9.31
N ASN A 264 -2.27 10.17 10.20
CA ASN A 264 -3.48 9.39 10.00
C ASN A 264 -4.29 9.88 8.78
N ARG A 265 -4.45 11.20 8.61
CA ARG A 265 -5.10 11.77 7.41
C ARG A 265 -4.40 11.34 6.13
N ARG A 266 -3.07 11.39 6.11
CA ARG A 266 -2.24 10.94 4.98
C ARG A 266 -2.45 9.45 4.69
N PHE A 267 -2.50 8.62 5.72
CA PHE A 267 -2.77 7.19 5.57
C PHE A 267 -4.19 6.91 5.03
N VAL A 268 -5.22 7.60 5.53
CA VAL A 268 -6.60 7.46 5.03
C VAL A 268 -6.69 7.87 3.55
N ALA A 269 -6.05 8.97 3.16
CA ALA A 269 -5.98 9.39 1.76
C ALA A 269 -5.31 8.33 0.87
N PHE A 270 -4.25 7.69 1.38
CA PHE A 270 -3.59 6.58 0.70
C PHE A 270 -4.52 5.37 0.52
N LEU A 271 -5.29 4.99 1.55
CA LEU A 271 -6.23 3.88 1.47
C LEU A 271 -7.35 4.12 0.45
N ILE A 272 -7.86 5.35 0.35
CA ILE A 272 -8.86 5.72 -0.67
C ILE A 272 -8.26 5.53 -2.07
N ALA A 273 -7.06 6.09 -2.31
CA ALA A 273 -6.37 5.93 -3.59
C ALA A 273 -6.05 4.45 -3.92
N GLU A 274 -5.67 3.65 -2.90
CA GLU A 274 -5.46 2.22 -3.08
C GLU A 274 -6.75 1.47 -3.40
N HIS A 275 -7.86 1.79 -2.71
CA HIS A 275 -9.15 1.17 -2.95
C HIS A 275 -9.62 1.40 -4.39
N ASP A 276 -9.55 2.64 -4.87
CA ASP A 276 -9.92 3.00 -6.24
C ASP A 276 -9.05 2.27 -7.27
N TRP A 277 -7.74 2.19 -6.99
CA TRP A 277 -6.82 1.42 -7.80
C TRP A 277 -7.13 -0.09 -7.82
N ARG A 278 -7.43 -0.69 -6.67
CA ARG A 278 -7.76 -2.12 -6.55
C ARG A 278 -9.03 -2.44 -7.32
N TRP A 279 -10.04 -1.58 -7.25
CA TRP A 279 -11.29 -1.75 -7.99
C TRP A 279 -11.06 -1.80 -9.51
N ILE A 280 -10.20 -0.92 -10.04
CA ILE A 280 -9.83 -0.90 -11.47
C ILE A 280 -9.02 -2.15 -11.87
N ASN A 281 -8.16 -2.65 -10.97
CA ASN A 281 -7.21 -3.73 -11.26
C ASN A 281 -7.65 -5.10 -10.75
N GLU A 282 -8.84 -5.24 -10.17
CA GLU A 282 -9.33 -6.49 -9.56
C GLU A 282 -9.21 -7.72 -10.49
N PRO A 283 -9.48 -7.64 -11.81
CA PRO A 283 -9.31 -8.76 -12.73
C PRO A 283 -7.86 -9.25 -12.87
N ARG A 284 -6.86 -8.41 -12.54
CA ARG A 284 -5.42 -8.76 -12.60
C ARG A 284 -4.92 -9.35 -11.28
N ILE A 285 -5.64 -9.10 -10.19
CA ILE A 285 -5.26 -9.53 -8.84
C ILE A 285 -5.79 -10.94 -8.55
N ARG A 286 -6.98 -11.29 -9.08
CA ARG A 286 -7.60 -12.62 -8.93
C ARG A 286 -6.98 -13.66 -9.87
#